data_AF-A0A967SCD9-F1
#
_entry.id   AF-A0A967SCD9-F1
#
_cell.length_a   1.000
_cell.length_b   1.000
_cell.length_c   1.000
_cell.angle_alpha   90.00
_cell.angle_beta   90.00
_cell.angle_gamma   90.00
#
_symmetry.space_group_name_H-M   'P 1'
#
loop_
_entity.id
_entity.type
_entity.pdbx_description
1 polymer ?
#
loop_
_entity_poly.entity_id
_entity_poly.type
_entity_poly.pdbx_seq_one_letter_code
_entity_poly.pdbx_strand_id
1 'polypeptide(L)'
;GSHVAGSPAAIERTQRAPARYYQRPDADHLALDPSRTSLSGLAGNVWASKIGGPGHWRWGVGGHFRTPGFEVNDIGFQRSADQALAFANLRY
;
A
#
# COMPACT_ATOMS: atom_id res chain seq x y z
N GLY A 1 -3.24 -2.16 9.67
CA GLY A 1 -2.79 -0.77 9.45
C GLY A 1 -1.55 -0.52 10.28
N SER A 2 -0.84 0.57 10.03
CA SER A 2 0.33 1.01 10.80
C SER A 2 0.23 2.49 11.14
N HIS A 3 0.88 2.87 12.22
CA HIS A 3 1.08 4.27 12.62
C HIS A 3 2.48 4.40 13.23
N VAL A 4 3.26 5.35 12.73
CA VAL A 4 4.58 5.70 13.28
C VAL A 4 4.59 7.18 13.61
N ALA A 5 5.05 7.51 14.82
CA ALA A 5 5.16 8.88 15.30
C ALA A 5 6.60 9.16 15.75
N GLY A 6 7.03 10.41 15.65
CA GLY A 6 8.39 10.83 16.02
C GLY A 6 8.62 12.31 15.81
N SER A 7 9.88 12.74 15.99
CA SER A 7 10.27 14.11 15.67
C SER A 7 10.11 14.40 14.17
N PRO A 8 9.96 15.67 13.77
CA PRO A 8 9.91 16.06 12.37
C PRO A 8 11.09 15.49 11.56
N ALA A 9 12.30 15.57 12.10
CA ALA A 9 13.50 14.99 11.47
C ALA A 9 13.43 13.47 11.31
N ALA A 10 12.90 12.75 12.31
CA ALA A 10 12.73 11.30 12.23
C ALA A 10 11.72 10.91 11.15
N ILE A 11 10.59 11.61 11.07
CA ILE A 11 9.55 11.34 10.08
C ILE A 11 9.93 11.80 8.68
N GLU A 12 10.67 12.90 8.54
CA GLU A 12 11.26 13.31 7.28
C GLU A 12 12.21 12.23 6.74
N ARG A 13 13.08 11.68 7.60
CA ARG A 13 13.95 10.54 7.24
C ARG A 13 13.12 9.33 6.79
N THR A 14 12.01 9.04 7.48
CA THR A 14 11.09 7.96 7.10
C THR A 14 10.44 8.21 5.73
N GLN A 15 10.05 9.44 5.40
CA GLN A 15 9.50 9.82 4.10
C GLN A 15 10.53 9.71 2.96
N ARG A 16 11.79 10.04 3.25
CA ARG A 16 12.93 9.92 2.31
C ARG A 16 13.49 8.50 2.21
N ALA A 17 12.96 7.53 2.97
CA ALA A 17 13.48 6.18 2.97
C ALA A 17 13.17 5.44 1.64
N PRO A 18 14.05 4.52 1.19
CA PRO A 18 13.86 3.79 -0.07
C PRO A 18 12.55 3.02 -0.19
N ALA A 19 12.00 2.60 0.94
CA ALA A 19 10.72 1.92 0.98
C ALA A 19 9.57 2.79 0.45
N ARG A 20 9.66 4.13 0.46
CA ARG A 20 8.52 5.00 0.11
C ARG A 20 8.84 6.25 -0.71
N TYR A 21 10.05 6.81 -0.61
CA TYR A 21 10.52 7.99 -1.36
C TYR A 21 9.42 8.98 -1.77
N TYR A 22 8.94 9.79 -0.82
CA TYR A 22 7.86 10.76 -1.05
C TYR A 22 8.23 11.89 -2.03
N GLN A 23 9.52 12.02 -2.37
CA GLN A 23 10.07 13.03 -3.27
C GLN A 23 10.28 12.52 -4.72
N ARG A 24 9.80 11.31 -5.02
CA ARG A 24 9.99 10.69 -6.34
C ARG A 24 9.22 11.49 -7.41
N PRO A 25 9.83 11.82 -8.57
CA PRO A 25 9.20 12.67 -9.59
C PRO A 25 8.11 11.97 -10.41
N ASP A 26 7.96 10.66 -10.26
CA ASP A 26 7.00 9.80 -10.96
C ASP A 26 5.68 9.59 -10.19
N ALA A 27 5.54 10.15 -8.98
CA ALA A 27 4.36 9.98 -8.14
C ALA A 27 3.75 11.32 -7.71
N ASP A 28 2.85 11.86 -8.55
CA ASP A 28 2.20 13.16 -8.35
C ASP A 28 1.32 13.25 -7.09
N HIS A 29 0.90 12.10 -6.55
CA HIS A 29 0.13 12.02 -5.30
C HIS A 29 0.99 12.07 -4.03
N LEU A 30 2.33 12.10 -4.18
CA LEU A 30 3.26 12.16 -3.07
C LEU A 30 3.94 13.53 -2.99
N ALA A 31 4.05 14.02 -1.76
CA ALA A 31 4.84 15.21 -1.46
C ALA A 31 5.55 14.99 -0.12
N LEU A 32 6.86 15.23 -0.14
CA LEU A 32 7.65 15.30 1.08
C LEU A 32 7.21 16.52 1.91
N ASP A 33 6.93 16.27 3.19
CA ASP A 33 6.55 17.29 4.14
C ASP A 33 7.42 17.18 5.41
N PRO A 34 8.43 18.05 5.56
CA PRO A 34 9.36 18.02 6.70
C PRO A 34 8.70 18.34 8.05
N SER A 35 7.46 18.88 8.06
CA SER A 35 6.78 19.29 9.29
C SER A 35 6.02 18.15 9.98
N ARG A 36 5.83 17.01 9.30
CA ARG A 36 5.06 15.88 9.85
C ARG A 36 5.74 15.26 11.05
N THR A 37 4.94 14.94 12.06
CA THR A 37 5.35 14.21 13.26
C THR A 37 4.82 12.78 13.30
N SER A 38 4.07 12.36 12.28
CA SER A 38 3.64 10.97 12.13
C SER A 38 3.33 10.59 10.69
N LEU A 39 3.28 9.28 10.42
CA LEU A 39 2.77 8.68 9.19
C LEU A 39 1.83 7.53 9.55
N SER A 40 0.76 7.41 8.78
CA SER A 40 -0.21 6.31 8.91
C SER A 40 -0.42 5.66 7.56
N GLY A 41 -0.66 4.35 7.58
CA GLY A 41 -0.95 3.63 6.35
C GLY A 41 -1.64 2.30 6.54
N LEU A 42 -2.05 1.75 5.41
CA LEU A 42 -2.81 0.52 5.33
C LEU A 42 -2.26 -0.35 4.21
N ALA A 43 -2.31 -1.66 4.43
CA ALA A 43 -2.02 -2.67 3.45
C ALA A 43 -3.06 -3.78 3.61
N GLY A 44 -3.47 -4.39 2.51
CA GLY A 44 -4.53 -5.39 2.54
C GLY A 44 -4.74 -6.10 1.21
N ASN A 45 -5.54 -7.16 1.27
CA ASN A 45 -5.99 -7.93 0.11
C ASN A 45 -7.52 -7.94 0.12
N VAL A 46 -8.13 -7.80 -1.04
CA VAL A 46 -9.59 -7.91 -1.24
C VAL A 46 -9.85 -8.80 -2.43
N TRP A 47 -10.78 -9.75 -2.30
CA TRP A 47 -11.19 -10.59 -3.42
C TRP A 47 -12.67 -10.95 -3.30
N ALA A 48 -13.30 -11.15 -4.45
CA ALA A 48 -14.64 -11.65 -4.61
C ALA A 48 -14.66 -12.66 -5.76
N SER A 49 -15.39 -13.75 -5.60
CA SER A 49 -15.41 -14.80 -6.62
C SER A 49 -16.73 -15.56 -6.66
N LYS A 50 -17.19 -15.88 -7.88
CA LYS A 50 -18.24 -16.86 -8.12
C LYS A 50 -17.62 -18.20 -8.48
N ILE A 51 -17.69 -19.14 -7.54
CA ILE A 51 -17.16 -20.51 -7.68
C ILE A 51 -18.24 -21.55 -8.07
N GLY A 52 -19.53 -21.22 -7.91
CA GLY A 52 -20.66 -22.10 -8.22
C GLY A 52 -22.02 -21.39 -8.19
N GLY A 53 -23.10 -22.15 -8.43
CA GLY A 53 -24.48 -21.67 -8.55
C GLY A 53 -25.06 -21.87 -9.96
N PRO A 54 -26.32 -21.46 -10.22
CA PRO A 54 -26.92 -21.56 -11.56
C PRO A 54 -26.09 -20.82 -12.61
N GLY A 55 -25.88 -21.49 -13.76
CA GLY A 55 -25.07 -21.02 -14.88
C GLY A 55 -23.66 -21.64 -14.95
N HIS A 56 -22.99 -21.47 -16.09
CA HIS A 56 -21.67 -22.05 -16.36
C HIS A 56 -20.51 -21.10 -15.97
N TRP A 57 -20.80 -19.80 -15.87
CA TRP A 57 -19.78 -18.78 -15.62
C TRP A 57 -19.23 -18.81 -14.20
N ARG A 58 -17.90 -18.91 -14.12
CA ARG A 58 -17.09 -18.72 -12.92
C ARG A 58 -16.19 -17.51 -13.10
N TRP A 59 -16.12 -16.67 -12.09
CA TRP A 59 -15.28 -15.48 -12.13
C TRP A 59 -14.64 -15.19 -10.79
N GLY A 60 -13.53 -14.47 -10.83
CA GLY A 60 -12.85 -13.94 -9.67
C GLY A 60 -12.37 -12.53 -9.98
N VAL A 61 -12.47 -11.65 -9.00
CA VAL A 61 -11.91 -10.30 -9.01
C VAL A 61 -11.25 -10.05 -7.68
N GLY A 62 -10.20 -9.24 -7.68
CA GLY A 62 -9.56 -8.88 -6.44
C GLY A 62 -8.31 -8.06 -6.66
N GLY A 63 -7.58 -7.87 -5.58
CA GLY A 63 -6.35 -7.12 -5.59
C GLY A 63 -5.70 -7.05 -4.23
N HIS A 64 -4.51 -6.48 -4.24
CA HIS A 64 -3.76 -6.14 -3.05
C HIS A 64 -3.30 -4.69 -3.14
N PHE A 65 -3.29 -4.01 -2.01
CA PHE A 65 -2.90 -2.61 -1.92
C PHE A 65 -2.00 -2.36 -0.72
N ARG A 66 -1.23 -1.27 -0.81
CA ARG A 66 -0.36 -0.76 0.24
C ARG A 66 -0.15 0.73 0.05
N THR A 67 -0.47 1.53 1.05
CA THR A 67 -0.28 2.98 0.98
C THR A 67 1.17 3.38 1.30
N PRO A 68 1.65 4.54 0.79
CA PRO A 68 3.00 5.04 1.05
C PRO A 68 3.34 5.21 2.53
N GLY A 69 2.35 5.60 3.34
CA GLY A 69 2.49 5.79 4.79
C GLY A 69 2.49 4.50 5.61
N PHE A 70 2.35 3.34 4.95
CA PHE A 70 2.44 2.06 5.63
C PHE A 70 3.89 1.76 6.03
N GLU A 71 4.09 1.46 7.31
CA GLU A 71 5.39 1.22 7.94
C GLU A 71 5.31 -0.05 8.80
N VAL A 72 6.17 -1.01 8.50
CA VAL A 72 6.27 -2.29 9.24
C VAL A 72 7.73 -2.71 9.43
N ASN A 73 8.68 -1.87 9.03
CA ASN A 73 10.11 -2.21 9.06
C ASN A 73 10.69 -2.31 10.49
N ASP A 74 9.95 -1.89 11.52
CA ASP A 74 10.38 -2.04 12.91
C ASP A 74 10.18 -3.48 13.44
N ILE A 75 9.33 -4.28 12.78
CA ILE A 75 9.00 -5.67 13.16
C ILE A 75 9.30 -6.69 12.05
N GLY A 76 9.84 -6.23 10.91
CA GLY A 76 10.08 -7.04 9.72
C GLY A 76 10.78 -6.26 8.62
N PHE A 77 10.61 -6.66 7.36
CA PHE A 77 11.21 -5.95 6.22
C PHE A 77 10.21 -5.75 5.08
N GLN A 78 10.14 -4.51 4.59
CA GLN A 78 9.33 -4.07 3.47
C GLN A 78 10.21 -3.33 2.46
N ARG A 79 10.28 -3.88 1.24
CA ARG A 79 11.06 -3.30 0.13
C ARG A 79 10.40 -2.08 -0.51
N SER A 80 9.08 -2.05 -0.55
CA SER A 80 8.30 -0.99 -1.20
C SER A 80 6.94 -0.82 -0.51
N ALA A 81 6.59 0.44 -0.32
CA ALA A 81 5.26 1.00 -0.06
C ALA A 81 4.75 1.62 -1.37
N ASP A 82 3.47 2.00 -1.40
CA ASP A 82 2.81 2.57 -2.56
C ASP A 82 2.65 1.58 -3.73
N GLN A 83 1.82 0.55 -3.50
CA GLN A 83 1.52 -0.47 -4.51
C GLN A 83 0.03 -0.77 -4.52
N ALA A 84 -0.53 -0.89 -5.72
CA ALA A 84 -1.86 -1.45 -5.94
C ALA A 84 -1.81 -2.38 -7.15
N LEU A 85 -2.27 -3.62 -6.98
CA LEU A 85 -2.41 -4.60 -8.06
C LEU A 85 -3.82 -5.16 -8.04
N ALA A 86 -4.46 -5.19 -9.20
CA ALA A 86 -5.77 -5.80 -9.39
C ALA A 86 -5.66 -7.01 -10.33
N PHE A 87 -6.53 -7.99 -10.13
CA PHE A 87 -6.68 -9.14 -11.00
C PHE A 87 -8.15 -9.43 -11.26
N ALA A 88 -8.43 -9.98 -12.43
CA ALA A 88 -9.74 -10.48 -12.82
C ALA A 88 -9.58 -11.73 -13.69
N ASN A 89 -10.44 -12.72 -13.47
CA ASN A 89 -10.48 -13.94 -14.28
C ASN A 89 -11.93 -14.37 -14.54
N LEU A 90 -12.15 -14.94 -15.72
CA LEU A 90 -13.44 -15.44 -16.17
C LEU A 90 -13.25 -16.81 -16.83
N ARG A 91 -14.09 -17.77 -16.48
CA ARG A 91 -14.13 -19.12 -17.03
C ARG A 91 -15.59 -19.52 -17.27
N TYR A 92 -15.81 -20.36 -18.28
CA TYR A 92 -17.09 -20.95 -18.64
C TYR A 92 -17.05 -22.45 -18.40
#